data_AF-A0A9P6I3V8-F1
#
_entry.id   AF-A0A9P6I3V8-F1
#
_cell.length_a   1.000
_cell.length_b   1.000
_cell.length_c   1.000
_cell.angle_alpha   90.00
_cell.angle_beta   90.00
_cell.angle_gamma   90.00
#
_symmetry.space_group_name_H-M   'P 1'
#
loop_
_entity.id
_entity.type
_entity.pdbx_description
1 polymer ?
#
loop_
_entity_poly.entity_id
_entity_poly.type
_entity_poly.pdbx_seq_one_letter_code
_entity_poly.pdbx_strand_id
1 'polypeptide(L)'
;MKVAVLATTLLAVAVKAANAAARSADDATGFRLWANMIYDNHPDGPQVQGQELGLVSTAECAADVIMVPAGEGAIFRAVNNDTIGVDNLGGDSSPFAGMVVPWRGPAMVPSGRPVEVRCGEGTTLFLNELGVRYPGEMGPDWNGAFMACPREYGSEEIILSYFGWGQRPLWGCSVIQLQPIY
;
A
#
# COMPACT_ATOMS: atom_id res chain seq x y z
N MET A 1 25.06 56.61 14.95
CA MET A 1 25.37 55.36 14.22
C MET A 1 24.30 54.34 14.58
N LYS A 2 23.61 53.80 13.57
CA LYS A 2 22.55 52.79 13.70
C LYS A 2 23.19 51.41 13.87
N VAL A 3 22.74 50.63 14.85
CA VAL A 3 22.95 49.18 14.87
C VAL A 3 21.59 48.53 15.08
N ALA A 4 21.05 47.97 14.00
CA ALA A 4 19.84 47.15 14.04
C ALA A 4 20.28 45.71 14.30
N VAL A 5 19.83 45.12 15.40
CA VAL A 5 20.01 43.70 15.68
C VAL A 5 18.71 43.01 15.26
N LEU A 6 18.74 42.34 14.11
CA LEU A 6 17.67 41.42 13.70
C LEU A 6 17.70 40.20 14.64
N ALA A 7 16.64 40.03 15.43
CA ALA A 7 16.42 38.80 16.19
C ALA A 7 15.71 37.79 15.28
N THR A 8 16.46 36.79 14.81
CA THR A 8 15.94 35.67 14.01
C THR A 8 15.21 34.70 14.93
N THR A 9 13.88 34.69 14.88
CA THR A 9 13.05 33.69 15.56
C THR A 9 13.09 32.38 14.78
N LEU A 10 13.90 31.41 15.22
CA LEU A 10 13.83 30.02 14.78
C LEU A 10 12.60 29.36 15.42
N LEU A 11 11.52 29.21 14.65
CA LEU A 11 10.42 28.30 15.03
C LEU A 11 10.91 26.86 14.85
N ALA A 12 11.22 26.20 15.96
CA ALA A 12 11.42 24.76 15.98
C ALA A 12 10.05 24.08 15.81
N VAL A 13 9.77 23.60 14.59
CA VAL A 13 8.63 22.69 14.34
C VAL A 13 9.02 21.33 14.93
N ALA A 14 8.50 21.03 16.12
CA ALA A 14 8.56 19.68 16.66
C ALA A 14 7.58 18.81 15.85
N VAL A 15 8.11 18.06 14.88
CA VAL A 15 7.36 16.98 14.24
C VAL A 15 7.15 15.92 15.31
N LYS A 16 5.93 15.83 15.86
CA LYS A 16 5.51 14.65 16.60
C LYS A 16 5.44 13.51 15.58
N ALA A 17 6.44 12.65 15.56
CA ALA A 17 6.28 11.32 15.02
C ALA A 17 5.16 10.66 15.85
N ALA A 18 3.97 10.56 15.25
CA ALA A 18 2.92 9.75 15.82
C ALA A 18 3.44 8.31 15.76
N ASN A 19 3.82 7.75 16.91
CA ASN A 19 3.95 6.31 17.05
C ASN A 19 2.57 5.73 16.75
N ALA A 20 2.35 5.32 15.51
CA ALA A 20 1.29 4.38 15.18
C ALA A 20 1.63 3.10 15.95
N ALA A 21 1.05 2.95 17.14
CA ALA A 21 1.08 1.69 17.84
C ALA A 21 0.51 0.67 16.85
N ALA A 22 1.32 -0.30 16.43
CA ALA A 22 0.85 -1.45 15.68
C ALA A 22 -0.22 -2.13 16.56
N ARG A 23 -1.48 -1.84 16.28
CA ARG A 23 -2.61 -2.45 16.98
C ARG A 23 -2.71 -3.90 16.52
N SER A 24 -3.00 -4.77 17.48
CA SER A 24 -3.18 -6.21 17.25
C SER A 24 -4.22 -6.45 16.15
N ALA A 25 -3.94 -7.44 15.29
CA ALA A 25 -4.74 -7.79 14.12
C ALA A 25 -6.12 -8.40 14.44
N ASP A 26 -6.53 -8.45 15.71
CA ASP A 26 -7.84 -8.92 16.19
C ASP A 26 -8.85 -7.77 16.47
N ASP A 27 -8.51 -6.52 16.14
CA ASP A 27 -9.42 -5.39 16.39
C ASP A 27 -10.59 -5.39 15.37
N ALA A 28 -11.81 -5.61 15.86
CA ALA A 28 -13.05 -5.66 15.06
C ALA A 28 -13.38 -4.34 14.31
N THR A 29 -12.54 -3.32 14.44
CA THR A 29 -12.68 -1.97 13.89
C THR A 29 -12.02 -1.79 12.52
N GLY A 30 -11.15 -2.71 12.08
CA GLY A 30 -10.44 -2.60 10.80
C GLY A 30 -9.48 -1.40 10.72
N PHE A 31 -8.85 -1.21 9.57
CA PHE A 31 -7.90 -0.12 9.30
C PHE A 31 -7.94 0.28 7.83
N ARG A 32 -7.59 1.52 7.50
CA ARG A 32 -7.27 1.91 6.12
C ARG A 32 -5.78 1.70 5.87
N LEU A 33 -5.40 1.56 4.61
CA LEU A 33 -4.00 1.46 4.20
C LEU A 33 -3.67 2.66 3.34
N TRP A 34 -2.56 3.34 3.65
CA TRP A 34 -2.04 4.43 2.83
C TRP A 34 -0.66 4.12 2.23
N ALA A 35 -0.36 4.78 1.13
CA ALA A 35 0.91 4.72 0.45
C ALA A 35 1.93 5.66 1.10
N ASN A 36 3.00 5.08 1.61
CA ASN A 36 4.21 5.80 2.00
C ASN A 36 5.29 5.53 0.95
N MET A 37 5.69 6.55 0.18
CA MET A 37 6.75 6.42 -0.81
C MET A 37 8.08 6.15 -0.11
N ILE A 38 8.82 5.14 -0.58
CA ILE A 38 10.13 4.76 0.01
C ILE A 38 11.31 5.20 -0.86
N TYR A 39 11.02 5.68 -2.08
CA TYR A 39 11.98 6.35 -2.94
C TYR A 39 11.31 7.62 -3.50
N ASP A 40 11.63 8.76 -2.90
CA ASP A 40 11.01 10.05 -3.22
C ASP A 40 11.34 10.58 -4.63
N ASN A 41 12.24 9.91 -5.36
CA ASN A 41 12.89 10.42 -6.57
C ASN A 41 12.95 9.41 -7.74
N HIS A 42 11.94 8.56 -7.95
CA HIS A 42 11.81 7.95 -9.28
C HIS A 42 11.09 8.94 -10.21
N PRO A 43 11.78 9.57 -11.19
CA PRO A 43 11.26 10.73 -11.91
C PRO A 43 9.99 10.47 -12.73
N ASP A 44 9.61 9.20 -12.94
CA ASP A 44 8.60 8.81 -13.92
C ASP A 44 7.35 8.16 -13.29
N GLY A 45 7.30 7.98 -11.97
CA GLY A 45 6.18 7.34 -11.26
C GLY A 45 5.14 8.33 -10.72
N PRO A 46 3.89 7.87 -10.46
CA PRO A 46 2.85 8.72 -9.89
C PRO A 46 3.19 9.15 -8.46
N GLN A 47 2.89 10.40 -8.11
CA GLN A 47 3.06 10.94 -6.75
C GLN A 47 1.85 10.56 -5.89
N VAL A 48 2.01 9.52 -5.08
CA VAL A 48 0.92 8.89 -4.31
C VAL A 48 1.11 8.97 -2.80
N GLN A 49 2.08 9.73 -2.30
CA GLN A 49 2.31 9.89 -0.87
C GLN A 49 1.01 10.27 -0.14
N GLY A 50 0.63 9.47 0.86
CA GLY A 50 -0.55 9.70 1.68
C GLY A 50 -1.89 9.36 1.02
N GLN A 51 -1.90 8.89 -0.22
CA GLN A 51 -3.11 8.31 -0.84
C GLN A 51 -3.46 6.98 -0.16
N GLU A 52 -4.75 6.66 -0.10
CA GLU A 52 -5.26 5.44 0.53
C GLU A 52 -5.59 4.36 -0.53
N LEU A 53 -5.78 3.12 -0.09
CA LEU A 53 -6.21 2.04 -0.97
C LEU A 53 -7.73 2.02 -1.13
N GLY A 54 -8.21 2.12 -2.36
CA GLY A 54 -9.60 1.92 -2.77
C GLY A 54 -9.79 0.61 -3.54
N LEU A 55 -11.04 0.32 -3.87
CA LEU A 55 -11.43 -0.90 -4.58
C LEU A 55 -12.32 -0.57 -5.77
N VAL A 56 -12.02 -1.18 -6.93
CA VAL A 56 -12.87 -1.12 -8.12
C VAL A 56 -13.29 -2.53 -8.48
N SER A 57 -14.59 -2.82 -8.40
CA SER A 57 -15.14 -4.14 -8.71
C SER A 57 -14.83 -4.54 -10.16
N THR A 58 -14.27 -5.74 -10.33
CA THR A 58 -13.98 -6.34 -11.64
C THR A 58 -14.89 -7.55 -11.90
N ALA A 59 -15.42 -8.19 -10.85
CA ALA A 59 -16.43 -9.25 -10.93
C ALA A 59 -17.26 -9.30 -9.64
N GLU A 60 -18.22 -10.23 -9.57
CA GLU A 60 -19.17 -10.42 -8.45
C GLU A 60 -18.49 -10.59 -7.08
N CYS A 61 -17.24 -11.03 -7.05
CA CYS A 61 -16.47 -11.31 -5.84
C CYS A 61 -14.96 -11.09 -6.10
N ALA A 62 -14.65 -10.08 -6.91
CA ALA A 62 -13.29 -9.64 -7.19
C ALA A 62 -13.24 -8.13 -7.42
N ALA A 63 -12.17 -7.50 -6.95
CA ALA A 63 -11.90 -6.08 -7.19
C ALA A 63 -10.40 -5.83 -7.33
N ASP A 64 -10.05 -4.91 -8.21
CA ASP A 64 -8.69 -4.38 -8.28
C ASP A 64 -8.48 -3.37 -7.15
N VAL A 65 -7.27 -3.35 -6.59
CA VAL A 65 -6.87 -2.37 -5.60
C VAL A 65 -6.27 -1.15 -6.31
N ILE A 66 -6.81 0.03 -6.01
CA ILE A 66 -6.40 1.31 -6.61
C ILE A 66 -5.94 2.31 -5.53
N MET A 67 -5.24 3.36 -5.94
CA MET A 67 -4.95 4.51 -5.08
C MET A 67 -6.08 5.53 -5.16
N VAL A 68 -6.51 6.04 -4.02
CA VAL A 68 -7.55 7.06 -3.89
C VAL A 68 -7.11 8.18 -2.96
N PRO A 69 -7.73 9.37 -3.02
CA PRO A 69 -7.45 10.45 -2.07
C PRO A 69 -7.60 10.02 -0.61
N ALA A 70 -6.85 10.69 0.28
CA ALA A 70 -6.94 10.44 1.72
C ALA A 70 -8.37 10.68 2.22
N GLY A 71 -8.91 9.72 2.99
CA GLY A 71 -10.27 9.74 3.51
C GLY A 71 -11.29 9.00 2.64
N GLU A 72 -10.90 8.53 1.45
CA GLU A 72 -11.77 7.76 0.54
C GLU A 72 -11.38 6.27 0.48
N GLY A 73 -10.39 5.83 1.25
CA GLY A 73 -9.90 4.45 1.26
C GLY A 73 -10.90 3.44 1.81
N ALA A 74 -10.79 2.21 1.31
CA ALA A 74 -11.50 1.05 1.82
C ALA A 74 -10.97 0.63 3.20
N ILE A 75 -11.83 -0.01 3.98
CA ILE A 75 -11.49 -0.55 5.29
C ILE A 75 -11.03 -2.01 5.13
N PHE A 76 -9.77 -2.24 5.44
CA PHE A 76 -9.15 -3.56 5.48
C PHE A 76 -9.17 -4.14 6.88
N ARG A 77 -9.00 -5.45 6.95
CA ARG A 77 -8.86 -6.23 8.18
C ARG A 77 -7.79 -7.29 7.97
N ALA A 78 -7.12 -7.65 9.05
CA ALA A 78 -6.26 -8.81 9.09
C ALA A 78 -7.03 -9.94 9.76
N VAL A 79 -7.06 -11.12 9.16
CA VAL A 79 -7.67 -12.31 9.75
C VAL A 79 -6.57 -13.31 10.05
N ASN A 80 -6.60 -13.90 11.24
CA ASN A 80 -5.59 -14.86 11.72
C ASN A 80 -4.14 -14.34 11.58
N ASN A 81 -3.94 -13.03 11.81
CA ASN A 81 -2.67 -12.27 11.70
C ASN A 81 -1.96 -12.23 10.33
N ASP A 82 -2.44 -12.98 9.34
CA ASP A 82 -1.63 -13.33 8.18
C ASP A 82 -2.33 -13.08 6.86
N THR A 83 -3.63 -12.78 6.83
CA THR A 83 -4.33 -12.46 5.58
C THR A 83 -5.00 -11.10 5.71
N ILE A 84 -4.54 -10.14 4.93
CA ILE A 84 -5.15 -8.81 4.83
C ILE A 84 -6.23 -8.85 3.75
N GLY A 85 -7.39 -8.27 4.00
CA GLY A 85 -8.51 -8.28 3.08
C GLY A 85 -9.63 -7.34 3.54
N VAL A 86 -10.81 -7.47 2.96
CA VAL A 86 -12.00 -6.72 3.35
C VAL A 86 -13.15 -7.65 3.70
N ASP A 87 -14.06 -7.14 4.53
CA ASP A 87 -15.33 -7.80 4.78
C ASP A 87 -16.26 -7.57 3.59
N ASN A 88 -16.86 -8.65 3.08
CA ASN A 88 -17.91 -8.65 2.06
C ASN A 88 -17.63 -7.75 0.83
N LEU A 89 -16.95 -8.32 -0.18
CA LEU A 89 -16.64 -7.65 -1.45
C LEU A 89 -17.81 -7.70 -2.47
N GLY A 90 -18.97 -8.21 -2.08
CA GLY A 90 -20.10 -8.47 -2.96
C GLY A 90 -20.54 -9.94 -2.93
N GLY A 91 -21.86 -10.16 -2.92
CA GLY A 91 -22.49 -11.48 -2.85
C GLY A 91 -22.60 -12.06 -1.43
N ASP A 92 -23.70 -12.77 -1.15
CA ASP A 92 -24.01 -13.35 0.18
C ASP A 92 -23.14 -14.57 0.56
N SER A 93 -22.12 -14.93 -0.23
CA SER A 93 -21.48 -16.26 -0.18
C SER A 93 -20.14 -16.34 0.56
N SER A 94 -19.48 -15.22 0.88
CA SER A 94 -18.22 -15.25 1.65
C SER A 94 -18.10 -14.08 2.62
N PRO A 95 -17.79 -14.33 3.91
CA PRO A 95 -17.63 -13.27 4.90
C PRO A 95 -16.37 -12.41 4.68
N PHE A 96 -15.38 -12.92 3.93
CA PHE A 96 -14.08 -12.27 3.78
C PHE A 96 -13.54 -12.44 2.35
N ALA A 97 -12.90 -11.39 1.84
CA ALA A 97 -12.15 -11.39 0.60
C ALA A 97 -10.71 -10.94 0.86
N GLY A 98 -9.75 -11.82 0.57
CA GLY A 98 -8.34 -11.59 0.86
C GLY A 98 -7.64 -10.88 -0.30
N MET A 99 -6.63 -10.10 0.06
CA MET A 99 -5.73 -9.45 -0.89
C MET A 99 -4.86 -10.52 -1.56
N VAL A 100 -4.86 -10.54 -2.89
CA VAL A 100 -4.13 -11.47 -3.72
C VAL A 100 -3.01 -10.71 -4.41
N VAL A 101 -1.77 -11.08 -4.08
CA VAL A 101 -0.59 -10.61 -4.79
C VAL A 101 -0.41 -11.48 -6.04
N PRO A 102 -0.41 -10.90 -7.24
CA PRO A 102 -0.34 -11.68 -8.47
C PRO A 102 1.00 -12.42 -8.60
N TRP A 103 0.97 -13.57 -9.28
CA TRP A 103 2.17 -14.35 -9.57
C TRP A 103 3.21 -13.50 -10.34
N ARG A 104 4.48 -13.69 -9.99
CA ARG A 104 5.60 -12.91 -10.52
C ARG A 104 5.67 -12.99 -12.05
N GLY A 105 6.03 -11.87 -12.67
CA GLY A 105 6.48 -11.83 -14.07
C GLY A 105 7.82 -12.55 -14.27
N PRO A 106 8.45 -12.41 -15.46
CA PRO A 106 9.78 -12.99 -15.70
C PRO A 106 10.81 -12.57 -14.64
N ALA A 107 11.91 -13.33 -14.54
CA ALA A 107 12.87 -13.22 -13.43
C ALA A 107 13.41 -11.80 -13.16
N MET A 108 13.45 -10.92 -14.15
CA MET A 108 14.01 -9.57 -14.04
C MET A 108 12.96 -8.44 -14.01
N VAL A 109 11.71 -8.70 -14.39
CA VAL A 109 10.67 -7.66 -14.55
C VAL A 109 9.33 -8.23 -14.07
N PRO A 110 8.61 -7.56 -13.17
CA PRO A 110 7.32 -8.05 -12.66
C PRO A 110 6.25 -8.02 -13.76
N SER A 111 5.15 -8.75 -13.53
CA SER A 111 3.98 -8.61 -14.38
C SER A 111 3.26 -7.35 -13.89
N GLY A 112 2.89 -6.41 -14.76
CA GLY A 112 2.11 -5.21 -14.37
C GLY A 112 0.69 -5.51 -13.92
N ARG A 113 0.45 -6.72 -13.42
CA ARG A 113 -0.85 -7.18 -12.95
C ARG A 113 -1.18 -6.44 -11.64
N PRO A 114 -2.44 -6.03 -11.47
CA PRO A 114 -2.87 -5.40 -10.25
C PRO A 114 -2.83 -6.39 -9.08
N VAL A 115 -2.65 -5.86 -7.88
CA VAL A 115 -3.06 -6.53 -6.65
C VAL A 115 -4.58 -6.47 -6.61
N GLU A 116 -5.18 -7.61 -6.30
CA GLU A 116 -6.63 -7.79 -6.29
C GLU A 116 -7.11 -8.11 -4.87
N VAL A 117 -8.41 -8.03 -4.65
CA VAL A 117 -9.09 -8.64 -3.50
C VAL A 117 -10.11 -9.63 -4.05
N ARG A 118 -10.14 -10.86 -3.53
CA ARG A 118 -10.99 -11.96 -4.04
C ARG A 118 -11.53 -12.81 -2.89
N CYS A 119 -12.80 -13.22 -2.94
CA CYS A 119 -13.33 -14.07 -1.86
C CYS A 119 -12.83 -15.51 -1.94
N GLY A 120 -12.59 -16.12 -0.77
CA GLY A 120 -12.05 -17.48 -0.66
C GLY A 120 -10.55 -17.61 -1.03
N GLU A 121 -9.93 -16.52 -1.47
CA GLU A 121 -8.51 -16.44 -1.79
C GLU A 121 -7.83 -15.37 -0.94
N GLY A 122 -6.51 -15.44 -0.83
CA GLY A 122 -5.71 -14.46 -0.12
C GLY A 122 -4.25 -14.89 -0.09
N THR A 123 -3.36 -13.94 -0.35
CA THR A 123 -1.93 -14.10 -0.11
C THR A 123 -1.65 -13.82 1.35
N THR A 124 -0.82 -14.65 1.99
CA THR A 124 -0.35 -14.37 3.34
C THR A 124 0.45 -13.07 3.34
N LEU A 125 -0.04 -12.04 4.02
CA LEU A 125 0.55 -10.72 4.20
C LEU A 125 0.56 -10.38 5.68
N PHE A 126 1.72 -10.02 6.21
CA PHE A 126 1.87 -9.58 7.59
C PHE A 126 1.75 -8.06 7.70
N LEU A 127 1.07 -7.59 8.74
CA LEU A 127 1.12 -6.20 9.17
C LEU A 127 2.09 -6.10 10.36
N ASN A 128 3.13 -5.27 10.23
CA ASN A 128 4.04 -4.97 11.34
C ASN A 128 4.33 -3.46 11.46
N GLU A 129 5.28 -3.10 12.33
CA GLU A 129 5.67 -1.70 12.55
C GLU A 129 6.22 -1.00 11.29
N LEU A 130 6.59 -1.79 10.28
CA LEU A 130 7.10 -1.36 8.98
C LEU A 130 6.02 -1.56 7.89
N GLY A 131 4.74 -1.60 8.26
CA GLY A 131 3.64 -1.73 7.31
C GLY A 131 3.37 -3.16 6.83
N VAL A 132 2.72 -3.26 5.68
CA VAL A 132 2.35 -4.53 5.04
C VAL A 132 3.57 -5.18 4.40
N ARG A 133 3.77 -6.48 4.67
CA ARG A 133 4.86 -7.28 4.12
C ARG A 133 4.37 -8.59 3.54
N TYR A 134 4.99 -9.01 2.44
CA TYR A 134 4.79 -10.33 1.88
C TYR A 134 5.93 -11.29 2.27
N PRO A 135 5.72 -12.24 3.21
CA PRO A 135 6.74 -13.18 3.68
C PRO A 135 7.12 -14.27 2.67
N GLY A 136 6.35 -14.48 1.61
CA GLY A 136 6.61 -15.51 0.59
C GLY A 136 7.87 -15.26 -0.25
N GLU A 137 8.55 -14.13 -0.03
CA GLU A 137 9.78 -13.76 -0.70
C GLU A 137 11.01 -14.22 0.08
N MET A 138 11.59 -15.35 -0.34
CA MET A 138 12.83 -15.88 0.24
C MET A 138 14.05 -15.04 -0.18
N GLY A 139 14.50 -14.14 0.69
CA GLY A 139 15.86 -13.55 0.70
C GLY A 139 16.03 -12.59 1.89
N PRO A 140 17.10 -11.77 1.97
CA PRO A 140 17.26 -10.78 3.06
C PRO A 140 16.00 -9.92 3.30
N ASP A 141 15.85 -9.40 4.52
CA ASP A 141 14.72 -8.54 4.89
C ASP A 141 14.45 -7.48 3.82
N TRP A 142 13.18 -7.23 3.48
CA TRP A 142 12.68 -6.26 2.47
C TRP A 142 12.67 -6.70 1.00
N ASN A 143 12.71 -8.01 0.74
CA ASN A 143 12.88 -8.55 -0.60
C ASN A 143 11.58 -8.66 -1.42
N GLY A 144 11.02 -7.52 -1.79
CA GLY A 144 9.81 -7.38 -2.60
C GLY A 144 8.97 -6.25 -2.06
N ALA A 145 8.33 -5.49 -2.93
CA ALA A 145 7.61 -4.29 -2.52
C ALA A 145 6.38 -4.03 -3.39
N PHE A 146 5.47 -3.28 -2.79
CA PHE A 146 4.34 -2.72 -3.49
C PHE A 146 4.79 -1.56 -4.36
N MET A 147 4.11 -1.37 -5.48
CA MET A 147 4.32 -0.25 -6.37
C MET A 147 2.97 0.30 -6.83
N ALA A 148 2.88 1.61 -6.95
CA ALA A 148 1.76 2.33 -7.51
C ALA A 148 2.04 2.59 -8.99
N CYS A 149 1.21 2.05 -9.86
CA CYS A 149 1.41 2.09 -11.30
C CYS A 149 0.18 2.71 -11.98
N PRO A 150 0.34 3.58 -13.00
CA PRO A 150 -0.76 3.90 -13.90
C PRO A 150 -1.32 2.59 -14.50
N ARG A 151 -2.64 2.42 -14.52
CA ARG A 151 -3.27 1.21 -15.12
C ARG A 151 -2.84 1.03 -16.58
N GLU A 152 -2.77 2.15 -17.29
CA GLU A 152 -2.21 2.27 -18.64
C GLU A 152 -1.31 3.51 -18.69
N TYR A 153 -0.39 3.56 -19.65
CA TYR A 153 0.52 4.71 -19.78
C TYR A 153 -0.25 6.01 -19.98
N GLY A 154 -0.06 6.97 -19.05
CA GLY A 154 -0.76 8.25 -19.05
C GLY A 154 -2.16 8.24 -18.43
N SER A 155 -2.60 7.12 -17.85
CA SER A 155 -3.85 7.07 -17.08
C SER A 155 -3.71 7.79 -15.73
N GLU A 156 -4.77 8.45 -15.30
CA GLU A 156 -4.90 9.02 -13.95
C GLU A 156 -5.23 7.95 -12.89
N GLU A 157 -5.75 6.81 -13.34
CA GLU A 157 -6.08 5.71 -12.44
C GLU A 157 -4.82 4.91 -12.10
N ILE A 158 -4.49 4.93 -10.81
CA ILE A 158 -3.29 4.30 -10.29
C ILE A 158 -3.67 3.00 -9.59
N ILE A 159 -3.21 1.88 -10.12
CA ILE A 159 -3.38 0.56 -9.52
C ILE A 159 -2.25 0.25 -8.55
N LEU A 160 -2.57 -0.55 -7.53
CA LEU A 160 -1.57 -1.21 -6.71
C LEU A 160 -1.03 -2.42 -7.48
N SER A 161 0.28 -2.58 -7.52
CA SER A 161 0.96 -3.77 -8.06
C SER A 161 2.09 -4.19 -7.12
N TYR A 162 2.74 -5.30 -7.42
CA TYR A 162 3.79 -5.88 -6.59
C TYR A 162 4.93 -6.41 -7.45
N PHE A 163 6.16 -6.24 -6.98
CA PHE A 163 7.33 -6.92 -7.55
C PHE A 163 8.06 -7.71 -6.47
N GLY A 164 8.46 -8.94 -6.84
CA GLY A 164 9.20 -9.82 -5.95
C GLY A 164 10.69 -9.52 -5.92
N TRP A 165 11.40 -10.20 -5.04
CA TRP A 165 12.85 -10.15 -4.99
C TRP A 165 13.50 -10.56 -6.30
N GLY A 166 14.61 -9.88 -6.63
CA GLY A 166 15.33 -10.07 -7.88
C GLY A 166 14.69 -9.38 -9.08
N GLN A 167 13.45 -8.91 -8.96
CA GLN A 167 12.79 -8.11 -9.99
C GLN A 167 13.07 -6.63 -9.80
N ARG A 168 13.12 -5.89 -10.90
CA ARG A 168 13.18 -4.43 -10.88
C ARG A 168 11.76 -3.86 -10.84
N PRO A 169 11.51 -2.74 -10.16
CA PRO A 169 10.24 -2.02 -10.30
C PRO A 169 9.91 -1.75 -11.77
N LEU A 170 8.63 -1.71 -12.11
CA LEU A 170 8.21 -1.33 -13.46
C LEU A 170 8.54 0.14 -13.72
N TRP A 171 8.94 0.39 -14.97
CA TRP A 171 9.10 1.76 -15.45
C TRP A 171 7.77 2.50 -15.34
N GLY A 172 7.80 3.73 -14.82
CA GLY A 172 6.60 4.55 -14.63
C GLY A 172 5.80 4.24 -13.37
N CYS A 173 6.33 3.41 -12.46
CA CYS A 173 5.69 3.11 -11.18
C CYS A 173 6.50 3.68 -9.99
N SER A 174 5.79 4.03 -8.93
CA SER A 174 6.37 4.49 -7.67
C SER A 174 6.41 3.34 -6.68
N VAL A 175 7.56 3.06 -6.07
CA VAL A 175 7.67 2.04 -5.03
C VAL A 175 7.18 2.62 -3.71
N ILE A 176 6.32 1.87 -3.03
CA ILE A 176 5.65 2.29 -1.80
C ILE A 176 5.71 1.22 -0.73
N GLN A 177 5.59 1.67 0.50
CA GLN A 177 5.28 0.88 1.69
C GLN A 177 3.84 1.19 2.07
N LEU A 178 3.02 0.15 2.24
CA LEU A 178 1.65 0.31 2.72
C LEU A 178 1.66 0.34 4.24
N GLN A 179 1.14 1.38 4.85
CA GLN A 179 1.06 1.48 6.32
C GLN A 179 -0.40 1.59 6.79
N PRO A 180 -0.73 1.03 7.96
CA PRO A 180 -2.08 1.09 8.49
C PRO A 180 -2.38 2.46 9.10
N ILE A 181 -3.61 2.93 8.90
CA ILE A 181 -4.22 4.05 9.59
C ILE A 181 -5.48 3.54 10.29
N TYR A 182 -5.60 3.84 11.59
CA TYR A 182 -6.71 3.42 12.46
C TYR A 182 -7.63 4.59 12.81
#